data_AF-A0A951BBW0-F1
#
_entry.id   AF-A0A951BBW0-F1
#
_cell.length_a   1.000
_cell.length_b   1.000
_cell.length_c   1.000
_cell.angle_alpha   90.00
_cell.angle_beta   90.00
_cell.angle_gamma   90.00
#
_symmetry.space_group_name_H-M   'P 1'
#
loop_
_entity.id
_entity.type
_entity.pdbx_description
1 polymer ?
#
loop_
_entity_poly.entity_id
_entity_poly.type
_entity_poly.pdbx_seq_one_letter_code
_entity_poly.pdbx_strand_id
1 'polypeptide(L)'
;RKEAGRVRDLDVILKLLGELNLDGTGRKLAKKIKRTRAAESLHLVKLAREAKARKTRAWAKRNLKTQDDGLAHLIADTRRAFTDEEFATLGEHNLHDFRLAIKPLRYRAELLEGAEAEAFASHLNAAQTAIGDWHDWMMLRDFIRSVAGNRRSVLAPVESELEAGYRRALQQAVRLRDQLSRGSFAAAA
;
A
#
# COMPACT_ATOMS: atom_id res chain seq x y z
N ARG A 1 -0.25 14.26 5.76
CA ARG A 1 -0.25 13.00 4.98
C ARG A 1 -1.08 11.91 5.66
N LYS A 2 -0.89 11.61 6.95
CA LYS A 2 -1.68 10.58 7.68
C LYS A 2 -3.20 10.84 7.66
N GLU A 3 -3.66 12.03 8.04
CA GLU A 3 -5.11 12.34 8.05
C GLU A 3 -5.75 12.37 6.64
N ALA A 4 -5.00 12.77 5.61
CA ALA A 4 -5.46 12.67 4.22
C ALA A 4 -5.49 11.21 3.72
N GLY A 5 -4.68 10.34 4.32
CA GLY A 5 -4.73 8.90 4.12
C GLY A 5 -6.04 8.33 4.61
N ARG A 6 -6.44 8.65 5.85
CA ARG A 6 -7.71 8.17 6.43
C ARG A 6 -8.94 8.44 5.58
N VAL A 7 -9.07 9.66 5.03
CA VAL A 7 -10.20 10.00 4.14
C VAL A 7 -10.17 9.13 2.87
N ARG A 8 -8.99 8.90 2.31
CA ARG A 8 -8.81 8.06 1.13
C ARG A 8 -9.09 6.59 1.43
N ASP A 9 -8.64 6.08 2.58
CA ASP A 9 -8.88 4.71 3.01
C ASP A 9 -10.39 4.46 3.13
N LEU A 10 -11.15 5.43 3.68
CA LEU A 10 -12.62 5.35 3.74
C LEU A 10 -13.30 5.42 2.36
N ASP A 11 -12.73 6.17 1.41
CA ASP A 11 -13.21 6.20 0.02
C ASP A 11 -12.97 4.84 -0.67
N VAL A 12 -11.82 4.19 -0.42
CA VAL A 12 -11.54 2.83 -0.91
C VAL A 12 -12.49 1.81 -0.28
N ILE A 13 -12.68 1.84 1.03
CA ILE A 13 -13.62 0.95 1.74
C ILE A 13 -15.05 1.11 1.19
N LEU A 14 -15.48 2.33 0.87
CA LEU A 14 -16.78 2.56 0.21
C LEU A 14 -16.88 1.93 -1.17
N LYS A 15 -15.80 1.97 -1.96
CA LYS A 15 -15.75 1.33 -3.27
C LYS A 15 -15.84 -0.19 -3.13
N LEU A 16 -14.99 -0.80 -2.30
CA LEU A 16 -14.99 -2.24 -2.05
C LEU A 16 -16.34 -2.73 -1.52
N LEU A 17 -16.96 -1.96 -0.61
CA LEU A 17 -18.30 -2.29 -0.12
C LEU A 17 -19.36 -2.27 -1.24
N GLY A 18 -19.21 -1.39 -2.23
CA GLY A 18 -20.10 -1.32 -3.40
C GLY A 18 -19.92 -2.48 -4.39
N GLU A 19 -18.75 -3.11 -4.41
CA GLU A 19 -18.47 -4.31 -5.20
C GLU A 19 -19.13 -5.56 -4.57
N LEU A 20 -19.41 -5.52 -3.26
CA LEU A 20 -20.12 -6.58 -2.56
C LEU A 20 -21.64 -6.38 -2.67
N ASN A 21 -22.35 -7.39 -3.19
CA ASN A 21 -23.82 -7.40 -3.19
C ASN A 21 -24.38 -7.77 -1.80
N LEU A 22 -24.19 -6.86 -0.84
CA LEU A 22 -24.69 -7.01 0.52
C LEU A 22 -26.12 -6.46 0.61
N ASP A 23 -26.96 -7.16 1.38
CA ASP A 23 -28.36 -6.81 1.63
C ASP A 23 -28.55 -5.45 2.36
N GLY A 24 -29.67 -5.27 3.07
CA GLY A 24 -29.93 -4.08 3.89
C GLY A 24 -28.81 -3.68 4.87
N THR A 25 -27.90 -4.60 5.20
CA THR A 25 -26.70 -4.35 6.03
C THR A 25 -25.65 -3.50 5.30
N GLY A 26 -25.47 -3.68 3.98
CA GLY A 26 -24.55 -2.89 3.17
C GLY A 26 -24.89 -1.40 3.20
N ARG A 27 -26.18 -1.06 3.16
CA ARG A 27 -26.65 0.34 3.27
C ARG A 27 -26.33 0.98 4.63
N LYS A 28 -26.47 0.23 5.72
CA LYS A 28 -26.13 0.72 7.08
C LYS A 28 -24.62 0.96 7.22
N LEU A 29 -23.80 0.05 6.70
CA LEU A 29 -22.34 0.18 6.66
C LEU A 29 -21.92 1.40 5.85
N ALA A 30 -22.41 1.54 4.61
CA ALA A 30 -22.11 2.66 3.74
C ALA A 30 -22.48 4.01 4.39
N LYS A 31 -23.64 4.08 5.07
CA LYS A 31 -24.05 5.29 5.80
C LYS A 31 -23.09 5.63 6.94
N LYS A 32 -22.59 4.64 7.68
CA LYS A 32 -21.62 4.85 8.77
C LYS A 32 -20.26 5.29 8.21
N ILE A 33 -19.75 4.65 7.15
CA ILE A 33 -18.48 5.05 6.51
C ILE A 33 -18.55 6.48 6.00
N LYS A 34 -19.62 6.87 5.30
CA LYS A 34 -19.83 8.25 4.81
C LYS A 34 -19.80 9.28 5.94
N ARG A 35 -20.39 8.97 7.11
CA ARG A 35 -20.36 9.84 8.29
C ARG A 35 -18.95 9.99 8.85
N THR A 36 -18.23 8.88 9.03
CA THR A 36 -16.83 8.92 9.48
C THR A 36 -15.97 9.71 8.51
N ARG A 37 -16.14 9.49 7.20
CA ARG A 37 -15.40 10.19 6.14
C ARG A 37 -15.65 11.70 6.15
N ALA A 38 -16.88 12.13 6.41
CA ALA A 38 -17.20 13.55 6.56
C ALA A 38 -16.49 14.17 7.78
N ALA A 39 -16.48 13.48 8.93
CA ALA A 39 -15.79 13.93 10.13
C ALA A 39 -14.26 14.05 9.91
N GLU A 40 -13.63 13.02 9.32
CA GLU A 40 -12.19 13.02 9.01
C GLU A 40 -11.84 14.11 7.98
N SER A 41 -12.71 14.36 6.99
CA SER A 41 -12.51 15.42 6.00
C SER A 41 -12.52 16.81 6.65
N LEU A 42 -13.44 17.04 7.60
CA LEU A 42 -13.47 18.30 8.37
C LEU A 42 -12.21 18.47 9.22
N HIS A 43 -11.75 17.40 9.87
CA HIS A 43 -10.50 17.40 10.63
C HIS A 43 -9.29 17.72 9.75
N LEU A 44 -9.21 17.11 8.56
CA LEU A 44 -8.16 17.36 7.59
C LEU A 44 -8.16 18.81 7.10
N VAL A 45 -9.32 19.39 6.80
CA VAL A 45 -9.43 20.80 6.38
C VAL A 45 -8.92 21.72 7.49
N LYS A 46 -9.23 21.44 8.75
CA LYS A 46 -8.71 22.19 9.91
C LYS A 46 -7.18 22.14 9.97
N LEU A 47 -6.60 20.94 9.91
CA LEU A 47 -5.14 20.78 9.91
C LEU A 47 -4.45 21.40 8.69
N ALA A 48 -5.09 21.35 7.52
CA ALA A 48 -4.54 21.95 6.30
C ALA A 48 -4.50 23.49 6.40
N ARG A 49 -5.51 24.11 7.03
CA ARG A 49 -5.50 25.54 7.34
C ARG A 49 -4.35 25.90 8.30
N GLU A 50 -4.09 25.07 9.29
CA GLU A 50 -2.98 25.23 10.25
C GLU A 50 -1.59 24.98 9.61
N ALA A 51 -1.49 24.05 8.65
CA ALA A 51 -0.23 23.64 8.03
C ALA A 51 0.22 24.53 6.85
N LYS A 52 -0.67 25.32 6.25
CA LYS A 52 -0.40 26.18 5.07
C LYS A 52 0.72 27.22 5.30
N ALA A 53 1.18 27.39 6.54
CA ALA A 53 2.20 28.35 6.89
C ALA A 53 3.67 27.91 6.71
N ARG A 54 4.06 26.62 6.61
CA ARG A 54 5.50 26.29 6.85
C ARG A 54 6.28 25.25 6.02
N LYS A 55 5.75 24.22 5.32
CA LYS A 55 6.62 23.01 5.14
C LYS A 55 6.64 22.22 3.83
N THR A 56 6.01 22.66 2.74
CA THR A 56 5.98 21.79 1.54
C THR A 56 7.24 21.82 0.68
N ARG A 57 7.96 22.96 0.57
CA ARG A 57 9.21 23.03 -0.22
C ARG A 57 10.47 22.61 0.54
N ALA A 58 10.50 22.79 1.87
CA ALA A 58 11.69 22.48 2.68
C ALA A 58 11.87 20.98 2.96
N TRP A 59 10.80 20.18 2.95
CA TRP A 59 10.88 18.74 3.22
C TRP A 59 11.45 17.95 2.03
N ALA A 60 11.05 18.31 0.81
CA ALA A 60 11.59 17.70 -0.42
C ALA A 60 13.10 17.97 -0.54
N LYS A 61 13.53 19.22 -0.28
CA LYS A 61 14.94 19.62 -0.36
C LYS A 61 15.84 19.03 0.74
N ARG A 62 15.28 18.59 1.87
CA ARG A 62 16.05 18.01 3.00
C ARG A 62 16.17 16.48 2.95
N ASN A 63 15.23 15.78 2.33
CA ASN A 63 15.19 14.31 2.33
C ASN A 63 15.56 13.69 0.97
N LEU A 64 15.62 14.47 -0.10
CA LEU A 64 16.34 14.11 -1.32
C LEU A 64 17.79 14.61 -1.19
N LYS A 65 18.56 14.05 -0.25
CA LYS A 65 20.01 14.00 -0.44
C LYS A 65 20.23 12.85 -1.41
N THR A 66 20.15 13.17 -2.69
CA THR A 66 20.55 12.30 -3.79
C THR A 66 22.03 12.02 -3.62
N GLN A 67 22.34 10.87 -3.04
CA GLN A 67 23.50 10.14 -3.51
C GLN A 67 23.06 9.60 -4.88
N ASP A 68 23.72 10.09 -5.93
CA ASP A 68 23.46 9.78 -7.35
C ASP A 68 23.92 8.36 -7.67
N ASP A 69 23.40 7.41 -6.89
CA ASP A 69 23.75 6.02 -7.05
C ASP A 69 22.75 5.48 -8.07
N GLY A 70 23.16 5.45 -9.34
CA GLY A 70 22.33 5.01 -10.46
C GLY A 70 21.67 3.64 -10.24
N LEU A 71 20.84 3.22 -11.21
CA LEU A 71 19.94 2.06 -11.08
C LEU A 71 20.60 0.80 -10.48
N ALA A 72 21.84 0.49 -10.86
CA ALA A 72 22.58 -0.65 -10.32
C ALA A 72 22.74 -0.63 -8.79
N HIS A 73 23.04 0.54 -8.21
CA HIS A 73 23.18 0.68 -6.76
C HIS A 73 21.83 0.60 -6.06
N LEU A 74 20.78 1.19 -6.64
CA LEU A 74 19.42 1.06 -6.11
C LEU A 74 18.95 -0.40 -6.09
N ILE A 75 19.26 -1.18 -7.13
CA ILE A 75 18.96 -2.61 -7.17
C ILE A 75 19.76 -3.37 -6.13
N ALA A 76 21.05 -3.06 -5.95
CA ALA A 76 21.89 -3.69 -4.93
C ALA A 76 21.38 -3.40 -3.50
N ASP A 77 21.01 -2.15 -3.21
CA ASP A 77 20.39 -1.73 -1.94
C ASP A 77 19.07 -2.47 -1.71
N THR A 78 18.22 -2.54 -2.74
CA THR A 78 16.91 -3.20 -2.68
C THR A 78 17.08 -4.70 -2.43
N ARG A 79 18.03 -5.34 -3.13
CA ARG A 79 18.37 -6.74 -2.92
C ARG A 79 18.79 -6.97 -1.47
N ARG A 80 19.74 -6.18 -0.95
CA ARG A 80 20.19 -6.29 0.44
C ARG A 80 19.04 -6.16 1.43
N ALA A 81 18.16 -5.18 1.23
CA ALA A 81 17.01 -4.95 2.11
C ALA A 81 16.03 -6.13 2.11
N PHE A 82 15.83 -6.81 0.97
CA PHE A 82 14.83 -7.87 0.83
C PHE A 82 15.38 -9.30 0.89
N THR A 83 16.69 -9.46 1.05
CA THR A 83 17.33 -10.74 1.37
C THR A 83 17.71 -10.86 2.85
N ASP A 84 17.44 -9.84 3.66
CA ASP A 84 17.64 -9.87 5.11
C ASP A 84 16.65 -10.83 5.79
N GLU A 85 16.95 -11.27 7.02
CA GLU A 85 16.17 -12.28 7.77
C GLU A 85 14.68 -11.90 7.89
N GLU A 86 14.38 -10.60 8.05
CA GLU A 86 13.03 -10.06 8.17
C GLU A 86 12.12 -10.41 6.98
N PHE A 87 12.68 -10.47 5.76
CA PHE A 87 11.95 -10.76 4.52
C PHE A 87 12.40 -12.05 3.84
N ALA A 88 13.26 -12.83 4.49
CA ALA A 88 13.71 -14.14 4.01
C ALA A 88 12.53 -15.08 3.77
N THR A 89 11.52 -15.04 4.65
CA THR A 89 10.23 -15.73 4.45
C THR A 89 9.09 -14.75 4.53
N LEU A 90 8.37 -14.57 3.42
CA LEU A 90 7.21 -13.69 3.35
C LEU A 90 5.93 -14.43 3.75
N GLY A 91 5.07 -13.76 4.51
CA GLY A 91 3.77 -14.25 4.93
C GLY A 91 2.89 -13.12 5.47
N GLU A 92 1.68 -13.47 5.93
CA GLU A 92 0.69 -12.48 6.40
C GLU A 92 1.27 -11.48 7.43
N HIS A 93 2.15 -11.96 8.33
CA HIS A 93 2.72 -11.16 9.42
C HIS A 93 3.70 -10.07 8.98
N ASN A 94 4.32 -10.16 7.79
CA ASN A 94 5.36 -9.21 7.34
C ASN A 94 5.11 -8.61 5.95
N LEU A 95 4.03 -8.99 5.24
CA LEU A 95 3.70 -8.40 3.94
C LEU A 95 3.43 -6.89 4.01
N HIS A 96 2.80 -6.41 5.09
CA HIS A 96 2.57 -4.97 5.25
C HIS A 96 3.88 -4.19 5.37
N ASP A 97 4.83 -4.68 6.17
CA ASP A 97 6.13 -4.06 6.37
C ASP A 97 6.99 -4.13 5.11
N PHE A 98 6.92 -5.26 4.39
CA PHE A 98 7.52 -5.41 3.06
C PHE A 98 7.01 -4.33 2.09
N ARG A 99 5.71 -4.07 2.07
CA ARG A 99 5.11 -2.98 1.26
C ARG A 99 5.61 -1.60 1.68
N LEU A 100 5.76 -1.34 2.99
CA LEU A 100 6.29 -0.07 3.48
C LEU A 100 7.73 0.16 3.02
N ALA A 101 8.55 -0.90 2.99
CA ALA A 101 9.93 -0.86 2.52
C ALA A 101 10.05 -0.71 0.99
N ILE A 102 9.13 -1.28 0.20
CA ILE A 102 9.09 -1.11 -1.27
C ILE A 102 8.90 0.36 -1.66
N LYS A 103 8.01 1.07 -0.97
CA LYS A 103 7.54 2.41 -1.35
C LYS A 103 8.66 3.44 -1.57
N PRO A 104 9.64 3.65 -0.66
CA PRO A 104 10.74 4.58 -0.90
C PRO A 104 11.66 4.13 -2.04
N LEU A 105 11.86 2.83 -2.24
CA LEU A 105 12.70 2.28 -3.32
C LEU A 105 12.06 2.53 -4.68
N ARG A 106 10.74 2.35 -4.78
CA ARG A 106 9.96 2.67 -5.98
C ARG A 106 10.05 4.16 -6.33
N TYR A 107 9.93 5.04 -5.34
CA TYR A 107 10.10 6.47 -5.56
C TYR A 107 11.51 6.84 -6.03
N ARG A 108 12.55 6.15 -5.56
CA ARG A 108 13.91 6.32 -6.09
C ARG A 108 14.01 5.85 -7.54
N ALA A 109 13.43 4.70 -7.87
CA ALA A 109 13.42 4.15 -9.23
C ALA A 109 12.67 5.05 -10.22
N GLU A 110 11.51 5.61 -9.82
CA GLU A 110 10.71 6.55 -10.61
C GLU A 110 11.42 7.89 -10.89
N LEU A 111 12.48 8.23 -10.13
CA LEU A 111 13.29 9.43 -10.33
C LEU A 111 14.47 9.22 -11.28
N LEU A 112 14.78 7.97 -11.61
CA LEU A 112 15.83 7.62 -12.56
C LEU A 112 15.25 7.56 -13.97
N GLU A 113 16.02 8.01 -14.95
CA GLU A 113 15.63 7.93 -16.37
C GLU A 113 16.05 6.58 -16.97
N GLY A 114 15.31 6.11 -17.98
CA GLY A 114 15.64 4.93 -18.78
C GLY A 114 14.69 3.75 -18.59
N ALA A 115 14.56 2.94 -19.64
CA ALA A 115 13.61 1.83 -19.71
C ALA A 115 13.84 0.78 -18.61
N GLU A 116 15.09 0.58 -18.18
CA GLU A 116 15.44 -0.35 -17.11
C GLU A 116 14.95 0.14 -15.74
N ALA A 117 15.04 1.45 -15.47
CA ALA A 117 14.56 2.06 -14.24
C ALA A 117 13.03 2.03 -14.18
N GLU A 118 12.36 2.32 -15.29
CA GLU A 118 10.90 2.19 -15.44
C GLU A 118 10.44 0.75 -15.24
N ALA A 119 11.14 -0.22 -15.85
CA ALA A 119 10.85 -1.64 -15.66
C ALA A 119 11.02 -2.04 -14.20
N PHE A 120 12.08 -1.61 -13.53
CA PHE A 120 12.30 -1.89 -12.12
C PHE A 120 11.22 -1.26 -11.22
N ALA A 121 10.87 0.01 -11.44
CA ALA A 121 9.79 0.70 -10.75
C ALA A 121 8.44 -0.03 -10.93
N SER A 122 8.17 -0.55 -12.13
CA SER A 122 6.96 -1.32 -12.46
C SER A 122 6.87 -2.61 -11.65
N HIS A 123 7.97 -3.36 -11.50
CA HIS A 123 8.01 -4.58 -10.68
C HIS A 123 7.76 -4.27 -9.19
N LEU A 124 8.37 -3.21 -8.67
CA LEU A 124 8.11 -2.72 -7.31
C LEU A 124 6.64 -2.33 -7.14
N ASN A 125 6.07 -1.63 -8.13
CA ASN A 125 4.67 -1.20 -8.09
C ASN A 125 3.69 -2.39 -8.12
N ALA A 126 3.97 -3.45 -8.88
CA ALA A 126 3.13 -4.65 -8.93
C ALA A 126 2.99 -5.30 -7.55
N ALA A 127 4.10 -5.53 -6.85
CA ALA A 127 4.08 -6.06 -5.48
C ALA A 127 3.38 -5.10 -4.50
N GLN A 128 3.71 -3.80 -4.55
CA GLN A 128 3.09 -2.79 -3.68
C GLN A 128 1.57 -2.70 -3.86
N THR A 129 1.08 -2.84 -5.10
CA THR A 129 -0.34 -2.77 -5.45
C THR A 129 -1.07 -4.01 -4.96
N ALA A 130 -0.56 -5.21 -5.26
CA ALA A 130 -1.19 -6.46 -4.80
C ALA A 130 -1.29 -6.54 -3.27
N ILE A 131 -0.24 -6.14 -2.55
CA ILE A 131 -0.27 -6.08 -1.08
C ILE A 131 -1.20 -4.96 -0.59
N GLY A 132 -1.25 -3.84 -1.30
CA GLY A 132 -2.17 -2.73 -1.01
C GLY A 132 -3.63 -3.14 -1.09
N ASP A 133 -4.01 -3.77 -2.20
CA ASP A 133 -5.38 -4.24 -2.44
C ASP A 133 -5.80 -5.25 -1.35
N TRP A 134 -4.93 -6.21 -1.03
CA TRP A 134 -5.18 -7.16 0.07
C TRP A 134 -5.37 -6.45 1.43
N HIS A 135 -4.53 -5.47 1.74
CA HIS A 135 -4.64 -4.70 2.98
C HIS A 135 -5.93 -3.86 3.03
N ASP A 136 -6.41 -3.35 1.90
CA ASP A 136 -7.68 -2.60 1.84
C ASP A 136 -8.88 -3.50 2.19
N TRP A 137 -8.85 -4.77 1.78
CA TRP A 137 -9.82 -5.78 2.22
C TRP A 137 -9.71 -6.08 3.72
N MET A 138 -8.51 -6.07 4.31
CA MET A 138 -8.34 -6.24 5.77
C MET A 138 -8.99 -5.08 6.52
N MET A 139 -8.75 -3.85 6.06
CA MET A 139 -9.38 -2.66 6.64
C MET A 139 -10.91 -2.71 6.52
N LEU A 140 -11.45 -3.17 5.39
CA LEU A 140 -12.90 -3.36 5.23
C LEU A 140 -13.44 -4.38 6.23
N ARG A 141 -12.80 -5.55 6.38
CA ARG A 141 -13.20 -6.58 7.36
C ARG A 141 -13.24 -6.01 8.77
N ASP A 142 -12.19 -5.33 9.19
CA ASP A 142 -12.07 -4.79 10.54
C ASP A 142 -13.10 -3.69 10.78
N PHE A 143 -13.37 -2.86 9.76
CA PHE A 143 -14.46 -1.90 9.80
C PHE A 143 -15.82 -2.60 9.94
N ILE A 144 -16.11 -3.63 9.14
CA ILE A 144 -17.37 -4.38 9.25
C ILE A 144 -17.53 -4.97 10.65
N ARG A 145 -16.49 -5.60 11.20
CA ARG A 145 -16.50 -6.14 12.57
C ARG A 145 -16.82 -5.07 13.60
N SER A 146 -16.26 -3.86 13.47
CA SER A 146 -16.53 -2.74 14.37
C SER A 146 -17.97 -2.19 14.31
N VAL A 147 -18.71 -2.48 13.24
CA VAL A 147 -20.07 -1.94 13.02
C VAL A 147 -21.16 -2.99 13.16
N ALA A 148 -20.96 -4.15 12.56
CA ALA A 148 -21.95 -5.21 12.44
C ALA A 148 -21.61 -6.44 13.28
N GLY A 149 -20.43 -6.47 13.92
CA GLY A 149 -19.94 -7.64 14.65
C GLY A 149 -19.53 -8.78 13.71
N ASN A 150 -19.53 -10.00 14.24
CA ASN A 150 -19.06 -11.20 13.52
C ASN A 150 -20.15 -11.88 12.65
N ARG A 151 -20.98 -11.09 11.97
CA ARG A 151 -22.07 -11.64 11.13
C ARG A 151 -21.50 -12.30 9.89
N ARG A 152 -21.60 -13.64 9.83
CA ARG A 152 -21.08 -14.45 8.72
C ARG A 152 -21.65 -14.03 7.35
N SER A 153 -22.93 -13.66 7.26
CA SER A 153 -23.55 -13.24 5.99
C SER A 153 -22.89 -12.01 5.35
N VAL A 154 -22.19 -11.18 6.14
CA VAL A 154 -21.50 -9.98 5.68
C VAL A 154 -20.00 -10.22 5.56
N LEU A 155 -19.42 -11.01 6.47
CA LEU A 155 -18.00 -11.28 6.51
C LEU A 155 -17.55 -12.34 5.50
N ALA A 156 -18.37 -13.35 5.19
CA ALA A 156 -17.94 -14.45 4.31
C ALA A 156 -17.50 -13.98 2.91
N PRO A 157 -18.20 -13.05 2.22
CA PRO A 157 -17.71 -12.51 0.95
C PRO A 157 -16.36 -11.78 1.09
N VAL A 158 -16.17 -11.05 2.19
CA VAL A 158 -14.92 -10.31 2.47
C VAL A 158 -13.77 -11.27 2.80
N GLU A 159 -14.05 -12.32 3.56
CA GLU A 159 -13.08 -13.37 3.91
C GLU A 159 -12.62 -14.14 2.67
N SER A 160 -13.52 -14.37 1.70
CA SER A 160 -13.16 -14.94 0.40
C SER A 160 -12.22 -14.03 -0.41
N GLU A 161 -12.50 -12.73 -0.47
CA GLU A 161 -11.62 -11.77 -1.14
C GLU A 161 -10.28 -11.57 -0.42
N LEU A 162 -10.28 -11.65 0.92
CA LEU A 162 -9.06 -11.62 1.71
C LEU A 162 -8.14 -12.79 1.40
N GLU A 163 -8.68 -14.00 1.35
CA GLU A 163 -7.92 -15.20 1.04
C GLU A 163 -7.36 -15.15 -0.40
N ALA A 164 -8.19 -14.76 -1.37
CA ALA A 164 -7.74 -14.58 -2.75
C ALA A 164 -6.69 -13.45 -2.88
N GLY A 165 -6.92 -12.33 -2.20
CA GLY A 165 -6.01 -11.19 -2.14
C GLY A 165 -4.67 -11.55 -1.51
N TYR A 166 -4.68 -12.31 -0.41
CA TYR A 166 -3.48 -12.76 0.27
C TYR A 166 -2.61 -13.61 -0.66
N ARG A 167 -3.19 -14.59 -1.35
CA ARG A 167 -2.46 -15.42 -2.32
C ARG A 167 -1.83 -14.58 -3.43
N ARG A 168 -2.56 -13.61 -3.99
CA ARG A 168 -2.05 -12.69 -5.02
C ARG A 168 -0.91 -11.82 -4.47
N ALA A 169 -1.09 -11.23 -3.30
CA ALA A 169 -0.10 -10.38 -2.64
C ALA A 169 1.19 -11.16 -2.35
N LEU A 170 1.07 -12.34 -1.75
CA LEU A 170 2.20 -13.21 -1.45
C LEU A 170 2.93 -13.64 -2.73
N GLN A 171 2.20 -14.04 -3.77
CA GLN A 171 2.80 -14.44 -5.04
C GLN A 171 3.61 -13.30 -5.67
N GLN A 172 3.09 -12.07 -5.69
CA GLN A 172 3.82 -10.92 -6.25
C GLN A 172 5.03 -10.54 -5.39
N ALA A 173 4.90 -10.60 -4.07
CA ALA A 173 5.99 -10.30 -3.16
C ALA A 173 7.15 -11.32 -3.28
N VAL A 174 6.82 -12.62 -3.30
CA VAL A 174 7.80 -13.70 -3.52
C VAL A 174 8.44 -13.57 -4.89
N ARG A 175 7.66 -13.32 -5.94
CA ARG A 175 8.20 -13.12 -7.30
C ARG A 175 9.22 -11.99 -7.34
N LEU A 176 8.91 -10.83 -6.75
CA LEU A 176 9.83 -9.70 -6.69
C LEU A 176 11.12 -10.06 -5.95
N ARG A 177 11.01 -10.68 -4.77
CA ARG A 177 12.16 -11.13 -3.97
C ARG A 177 13.02 -12.14 -4.73
N ASP A 178 12.42 -13.09 -5.41
CA ASP A 178 13.13 -14.11 -6.19
C ASP A 178 13.86 -13.49 -7.40
N GLN A 179 13.24 -12.52 -8.10
CA GLN A 179 13.88 -11.78 -9.18
C GLN A 179 15.08 -10.96 -8.69
N LEU A 180 14.98 -10.34 -7.51
CA LEU A 180 16.10 -9.64 -6.87
C LEU A 180 17.23 -10.61 -6.48
N SER A 181 16.89 -11.77 -5.95
CA SER A 181 17.85 -12.79 -5.51
C SER A 181 18.61 -13.40 -6.69
N ARG A 182 17.94 -13.59 -7.83
CA ARG A 182 18.53 -14.12 -9.07
C ARG A 182 19.28 -13.06 -9.90
N GLY A 183 19.27 -11.80 -9.48
CA GLY A 183 19.88 -10.71 -10.24
C GLY A 183 19.18 -10.40 -11.56
N SER A 184 17.87 -10.72 -11.69
CA SER A 184 17.10 -10.53 -12.93
C SER A 184 16.89 -9.07 -13.33
N PHE A 185 17.32 -8.13 -12.48
CA PHE A 185 17.30 -6.70 -12.73
C PHE A 185 18.68 -6.13 -13.07
N ALA A 186 19.74 -6.95 -13.13
CA ALA A 186 21.08 -6.47 -13.43
C ALA A 186 21.06 -5.65 -14.73
N ALA A 187 21.37 -4.35 -14.60
CA ALA A 187 21.63 -3.50 -15.75
C ALA A 187 22.76 -4.13 -16.56
N ALA A 188 22.63 -4.17 -17.88
CA ALA A 188 23.77 -4.46 -18.73
C ALA A 188 24.85 -3.41 -18.40
N ALA A 189 25.95 -3.87 -17.82
CA ALA A 189 27.10 -3.03 -17.51
C ALA A 189 27.78 -2.55 -18.80
#